data_AF-A0A3R7HQX1-F1
#
_entry.id   AF-A0A3R7HQX1-F1
#
_cell.length_a   1.000
_cell.length_b   1.000
_cell.length_c   1.000
_cell.angle_alpha   90.00
_cell.angle_beta   90.00
_cell.angle_gamma   90.00
#
_symmetry.space_group_name_H-M   'P 1'
#
loop_
_entity.id
_entity.type
_entity.pdbx_description
1 polymer ?
#
loop_
_entity_poly.entity_id
_entity_poly.type
_entity_poly.pdbx_seq_one_letter_code
_entity_poly.pdbx_strand_id
1 'polypeptide(L)'
;MDTLNTRPTWLTALLPLLAVWQYGDRSIVRGELYRMALSADAAAHSAEALKRIADMLDRDGHAIDMHRDELRAIARSALATFERLPPCAPVAMANEHQGHLQ
;
A
#
# COMPACT_ATOMS: atom_id res chain seq x y z
N MET A 1 13.53 -21.47 15.99
CA MET A 1 13.22 -20.97 14.63
C MET A 1 13.16 -19.46 14.73
N ASP A 2 14.21 -18.79 14.27
CA ASP A 2 14.21 -17.33 14.17
C ASP A 2 13.22 -16.93 13.07
N THR A 3 12.11 -16.33 13.47
CA THR A 3 11.21 -15.62 12.56
C THR A 3 11.99 -14.45 11.99
N LEU A 4 12.67 -14.67 10.85
CA LEU A 4 13.23 -13.61 10.02
C LEU A 4 12.12 -12.60 9.78
N ASN A 5 12.23 -11.46 10.46
CA ASN A 5 11.35 -10.31 10.28
C ASN A 5 11.65 -9.75 8.90
N THR A 6 11.14 -10.42 7.87
CA THR A 6 11.17 -9.99 6.49
C THR A 6 10.18 -8.85 6.40
N ARG A 7 10.60 -7.68 6.89
CA ARG A 7 9.88 -6.44 6.57
C ARG A 7 9.93 -6.32 5.06
N PRO A 8 8.79 -6.34 4.37
CA PRO A 8 8.78 -6.17 2.94
C PRO A 8 9.41 -4.81 2.63
N THR A 9 10.50 -4.83 1.87
CA THR A 9 11.18 -3.64 1.39
C THR A 9 10.79 -3.38 -0.05
N TRP A 10 10.97 -2.14 -0.52
CA TRP A 10 10.84 -1.81 -1.93
C TRP A 10 11.68 -2.73 -2.82
N LEU A 11 12.87 -3.13 -2.36
CA LEU A 11 13.74 -4.06 -3.07
C LEU A 11 13.07 -5.42 -3.27
N THR A 12 12.44 -5.99 -2.23
CA THR A 12 11.72 -7.27 -2.34
C THR A 12 10.53 -7.22 -3.29
N ALA A 13 9.91 -6.05 -3.47
CA ALA A 13 8.83 -5.86 -4.44
C ALA A 13 9.34 -5.62 -5.87
N LEU A 14 10.48 -4.93 -6.03
CA LEU A 14 11.03 -4.56 -7.35
C LEU A 14 11.78 -5.69 -8.05
N LEU A 15 12.43 -6.60 -7.30
CA LEU A 15 13.21 -7.68 -7.89
C LEU A 15 12.38 -8.62 -8.80
N PRO A 16 11.19 -9.10 -8.39
CA PRO A 16 10.33 -9.89 -9.28
C PRO A 16 9.89 -9.11 -10.51
N LEU A 17 9.59 -7.81 -10.37
CA LEU A 17 9.19 -6.95 -11.49
C LEU A 17 10.31 -6.75 -12.51
N LEU A 18 11.56 -6.68 -12.05
CA LEU A 18 12.73 -6.64 -12.94
C LEU A 18 12.85 -7.93 -13.75
N ALA A 19 12.62 -9.09 -13.14
CA ALA A 19 12.62 -10.36 -13.86
C ALA A 19 11.51 -10.40 -14.93
N VAL A 20 10.28 -9.98 -14.59
CA VAL A 20 9.19 -9.88 -15.58
C VAL A 20 9.49 -8.84 -16.66
N TRP A 21 10.19 -7.76 -16.34
CA TRP A 21 10.57 -6.74 -17.34
C TRP A 21 11.59 -7.26 -18.36
N GLN A 22 12.53 -8.09 -17.88
CA GLN A 22 13.60 -8.67 -18.69
C GLN A 22 13.10 -9.83 -19.55
N TYR A 23 12.22 -10.68 -19.01
CA TYR A 23 11.87 -11.96 -19.61
C TYR A 23 10.39 -12.14 -19.96
N GLY A 24 9.51 -11.21 -19.55
CA GLY A 24 8.07 -11.30 -19.71
C GLY A 24 7.44 -10.05 -20.33
N ASP A 25 6.15 -9.88 -20.08
CA ASP A 25 5.40 -8.75 -20.62
C ASP A 25 5.67 -7.46 -19.84
N ARG A 26 6.26 -6.47 -20.53
CA ARG A 26 6.53 -5.13 -19.98
C ARG A 26 5.27 -4.32 -19.67
N SER A 27 4.14 -4.66 -20.28
CA SER A 27 2.85 -4.02 -20.00
C SER A 27 2.40 -4.32 -18.56
N ILE A 28 2.63 -5.56 -18.11
CA ILE A 28 2.35 -6.02 -16.75
C ILE A 28 3.18 -5.23 -15.74
N VAL A 29 4.50 -5.16 -15.96
CA VAL A 29 5.40 -4.43 -15.05
C VAL A 29 5.03 -2.95 -14.95
N ARG A 30 4.67 -2.33 -16.08
CA ARG A 30 4.23 -0.93 -16.09
C ARG A 30 2.95 -0.74 -15.28
N GLY A 31 1.99 -1.65 -15.41
CA GLY A 31 0.78 -1.68 -14.60
C GLY A 31 1.11 -1.79 -13.12
N GLU A 32 1.96 -2.74 -12.72
CA GLU A 32 2.34 -2.94 -11.32
C GLU A 32 3.08 -1.75 -10.73
N LEU A 33 4.05 -1.18 -11.45
CA LEU A 33 4.79 0.00 -11.00
C LEU A 33 3.85 1.21 -10.84
N TYR A 34 2.89 1.39 -11.74
CA TYR A 34 1.88 2.44 -11.62
C TYR A 34 1.01 2.24 -10.37
N ARG A 35 0.57 1.01 -10.09
CA ARG A 35 -0.17 0.70 -8.85
C ARG A 35 0.66 0.94 -7.61
N MET A 36 1.91 0.52 -7.59
CA MET A 36 2.82 0.73 -6.47
C MET A 36 3.02 2.21 -6.18
N ALA A 37 3.14 3.05 -7.22
CA ALA A 37 3.23 4.50 -7.07
C ALA A 37 1.96 5.10 -6.44
N LEU A 38 0.76 4.70 -6.93
CA LEU A 38 -0.51 5.15 -6.36
C LEU A 38 -0.69 4.69 -4.91
N SER A 39 -0.34 3.44 -4.61
CA SER A 39 -0.40 2.90 -3.25
C SER A 39 0.54 3.60 -2.29
N ALA A 40 1.74 3.99 -2.75
CA ALA A 40 2.67 4.78 -1.95
C ALA A 40 2.12 6.18 -1.64
N ASP A 41 1.50 6.84 -2.63
CA ASP A 41 0.87 8.13 -2.43
C ASP A 41 -0.31 8.05 -1.45
N ALA A 42 -1.16 7.03 -1.58
CA ALA A 42 -2.26 6.78 -0.65
C ALA A 42 -1.76 6.49 0.78
N ALA A 43 -0.68 5.71 0.91
CA ALA A 43 -0.05 5.44 2.19
C ALA A 43 0.55 6.70 2.83
N ALA A 44 1.20 7.58 2.05
CA ALA A 44 1.75 8.84 2.53
C ALA A 44 0.64 9.78 3.04
N HIS A 45 -0.45 9.93 2.28
CA HIS A 45 -1.62 10.70 2.71
C HIS A 45 -2.23 10.15 3.99
N SER A 46 -2.29 8.83 4.11
CA SER A 46 -2.84 8.17 5.31
C SER A 46 -1.94 8.32 6.52
N ALA A 47 -0.62 8.24 6.34
CA ALA A 47 0.34 8.50 7.41
C ALA A 47 0.25 9.94 7.92
N GLU A 48 0.10 10.92 7.02
CA GLU A 48 -0.13 12.32 7.38
C GLU A 48 -1.47 12.52 8.11
N ALA A 49 -2.54 11.86 7.66
CA ALA A 49 -3.82 11.86 8.36
C ALA A 49 -3.71 11.27 9.77
N LEU A 50 -3.03 10.13 9.94
CA LEU A 50 -2.79 9.51 11.25
C LEU A 50 -1.94 10.39 12.16
N LYS A 51 -0.94 11.09 11.60
CA LYS A 51 -0.14 12.05 12.35
C LYS A 51 -1.00 13.20 12.87
N ARG A 52 -1.88 13.78 12.05
CA ARG A 52 -2.81 14.83 12.49
C ARG A 52 -3.73 14.35 13.61
N ILE A 53 -4.22 13.12 13.52
CA ILE A 53 -5.02 12.50 14.59
C ILE A 53 -4.20 12.40 15.89
N ALA A 54 -2.95 11.95 15.82
CA ALA A 54 -2.07 11.87 16.98
C ALA A 54 -1.76 13.24 17.59
N ASP A 55 -1.49 14.25 16.76
CA ASP A 55 -1.21 15.63 17.20
C ASP A 55 -2.45 16.28 17.85
N MET A 56 -3.67 15.97 17.38
CA MET A 56 -4.92 16.42 18.02
C MET A 56 -5.12 15.81 19.40
N LEU A 57 -4.75 14.53 19.58
CA LEU A 57 -4.83 13.85 20.88
C LEU A 57 -3.81 14.39 21.88
N ASP A 58 -2.62 14.77 21.42
CA ASP A 58 -1.53 15.31 22.25
C ASP A 58 -1.80 16.76 22.73
N ARG A 59 -2.51 17.57 21.93
CA ARG A 59 -2.78 18.97 22.26
C ARG A 59 -3.82 19.20 23.34
N ASP A 60 -4.84 18.34 23.44
CA ASP A 60 -6.03 18.67 24.24
C ASP A 60 -6.20 17.84 25.51
N GLY A 61 -5.50 16.71 25.69
CA GLY A 61 -5.55 15.90 26.93
C GLY A 61 -6.96 15.51 27.40
N HIS A 62 -7.97 15.69 26.56
CA HIS A 62 -9.39 15.56 26.87
C HIS A 62 -10.06 14.65 25.85
N ALA A 63 -11.03 13.88 26.36
CA ALA A 63 -11.59 12.70 25.72
C ALA A 63 -12.04 12.96 24.28
N ILE A 64 -11.79 11.95 23.44
CA ILE A 64 -12.06 11.78 22.00
C ILE A 64 -13.45 12.32 21.54
N ASP A 65 -14.39 12.52 22.44
CA ASP A 65 -15.74 13.00 22.16
C ASP A 65 -15.81 14.43 21.60
N MET A 66 -14.89 15.35 21.95
CA MET A 66 -14.97 16.73 21.45
C MET A 66 -14.60 16.86 19.95
N HIS A 67 -13.81 15.91 19.42
CA HIS A 67 -13.25 15.95 18.06
C HIS A 67 -13.76 14.83 17.15
N ARG A 68 -14.83 14.14 17.53
CA ARG A 68 -15.32 12.93 16.83
C ARG A 68 -15.62 13.16 15.35
N ASP A 69 -16.24 14.28 15.01
CA ASP A 69 -16.59 14.59 13.62
C ASP A 69 -15.36 14.95 12.78
N GLU A 70 -14.37 15.61 13.37
CA GLU A 70 -13.10 15.94 12.71
C GLU A 70 -12.24 14.69 12.49
N LEU A 71 -12.13 13.81 13.49
CA LEU A 71 -11.49 12.49 13.36
C LEU A 71 -12.15 11.66 12.25
N ARG A 72 -13.48 11.67 12.18
CA ARG A 72 -14.23 10.95 11.16
C ARG A 72 -14.02 11.54 9.77
N ALA A 73 -13.89 12.86 9.65
CA ALA A 73 -13.59 13.53 8.39
C ALA A 73 -12.18 13.17 7.90
N ILE A 74 -11.18 13.20 8.79
CA ILE A 74 -9.79 12.82 8.46
C ILE A 74 -9.73 11.35 8.03
N ALA A 75 -10.38 10.44 8.76
CA ALA A 75 -10.40 9.02 8.43
C ALA A 75 -11.10 8.73 7.09
N ARG A 76 -12.22 9.40 6.80
CA ARG A 76 -12.92 9.26 5.51
C ARG A 76 -12.10 9.80 4.34
N SER A 77 -11.40 10.91 4.53
CA SER A 77 -10.52 11.48 3.52
C SER A 77 -9.38 10.51 3.18
N ALA A 78 -8.74 9.91 4.19
CA ALA A 78 -7.72 8.89 3.98
C ALA A 78 -8.27 7.63 3.28
N LEU A 79 -9.46 7.16 3.69
CA LEU A 79 -10.11 5.98 3.09
C LEU A 79 -10.46 6.20 1.61
N ALA A 80 -10.98 7.37 1.26
CA ALA A 80 -11.31 7.72 -0.12
C ALA A 80 -10.10 7.66 -1.07
N THR A 81 -8.89 7.88 -0.55
CA THR A 81 -7.65 7.75 -1.35
C THR A 81 -7.36 6.30 -1.68
N PHE A 82 -7.64 5.36 -0.76
CA PHE A 82 -7.51 3.93 -1.03
C PHE A 82 -8.57 3.39 -1.98
N GLU A 83 -9.80 3.91 -1.94
CA GLU A 83 -10.88 3.52 -2.86
C GLU A 83 -10.59 3.85 -4.33
N ARG A 84 -9.70 4.82 -4.58
CA ARG A 84 -9.25 5.20 -5.94
C ARG A 84 -8.13 4.31 -6.47
N LEU A 85 -7.59 3.40 -5.66
CA LEU A 85 -6.56 2.50 -6.11
C LEU A 85 -7.14 1.47 -7.08
N PRO A 86 -6.48 1.22 -8.21
CA PRO A 86 -6.90 0.15 -9.12
C PRO A 86 -6.85 -1.20 -8.39
N PRO A 87 -7.81 -2.11 -8.67
CA PRO A 87 -7.87 -3.41 -8.00
C PRO A 87 -6.58 -4.20 -8.21
N CYS A 88 -6.12 -4.90 -7.17
CA CYS A 88 -5.04 -5.88 -7.29
C CYS A 88 -5.52 -7.03 -8.19
N ALA A 89 -4.96 -7.13 -9.39
CA ALA A 89 -5.04 -8.37 -10.15
C ALA A 89 -4.02 -9.34 -9.54
N PRO A 90 -4.37 -10.61 -9.28
CA PRO A 90 -3.45 -11.60 -8.74
C PRO A 90 -2.45 -12.03 -9.83
N VAL A 91 -1.52 -11.16 -10.22
CA VAL A 91 -0.51 -11.48 -11.25
C VAL A 91 0.61 -12.35 -10.66
N ALA A 92 0.77 -12.37 -9.34
CA ALA A 92 1.74 -13.21 -8.66
C ALA A 92 1.41 -14.72 -8.71
N MET A 93 0.15 -15.12 -8.93
CA MET A 93 -0.22 -16.55 -8.95
C MET A 93 -0.21 -17.19 -10.35
N ALA A 94 -0.11 -16.40 -11.43
CA ALA A 94 -0.12 -16.95 -12.78
C ALA A 94 1.22 -17.58 -13.19
N ASN A 95 2.34 -17.07 -12.65
CA ASN A 95 3.67 -17.56 -13.01
C ASN A 95 4.07 -18.86 -12.30
N GLU A 96 3.41 -19.23 -11.20
CA GLU A 96 3.67 -20.50 -10.52
C GLU A 96 3.01 -21.70 -11.21
N HIS A 97 2.01 -21.47 -12.07
CA HIS A 97 1.30 -22.54 -12.78
C HIS A 97 1.91 -22.93 -14.14
N GLN A 98 2.76 -22.08 -14.74
CA GLN A 98 3.37 -22.38 -16.04
C GLN A 98 4.71 -23.13 -15.96
N GLY A 99 5.29 -23.30 -14.76
CA GLY A 99 6.55 -24.02 -14.56
C GLY A 99 6.43 -25.53 -14.36
N HIS A 100 5.21 -26.08 -14.28
CA HIS A 100 4.98 -27.49 -13.91
C HIS A 100 4.48 -28.39 -15.05
N LEU A 101 4.45 -27.88 -16.28
CA LEU A 101 4.10 -28.64 -17.49
C LEU A 101 5.16 -28.43 -18.57
N GLN A 102 6.33 -29.04 -18.37
CA GLN A 102 7.17 -29.62 -19.43
C GLN A 102 8.29 -30.47 -18.84
#